data_AF-A0A8J6HWB3-F1
#
_entry.id   AF-A0A8J6HWB3-F1
#
_cell.length_a   1.000
_cell.length_b   1.000
_cell.length_c   1.000
_cell.angle_alpha   90.00
_cell.angle_beta   90.00
_cell.angle_gamma   90.00
#
_symmetry.space_group_name_H-M   'P 1'
#
loop_
_entity.id
_entity.type
_entity.pdbx_description
1 polymer ?
#
loop_
_entity_poly.entity_id
_entity_poly.type
_entity_poly.pdbx_seq_one_letter_code
_entity_poly.pdbx_strand_id
1 'polypeptide(L)'
;MDWEYFFSITPEDLTEDEKDELYNIVTWFNCDSEELDLKKCLRVIKVSQEVLKYKGEQVEILLHKLDELATQQGEEEVRKIESDTDARSSKSRKSSSLEFENLEQKYLELKSKYKKQVRTNEKNLGEINKLQKKIATLELEKNRLVNELQLANQDDNHSDVSETVKEQHKELVNSVHNKNKQISDLLRDIEASEKENIVLREKLTNVRDELAIATKELTLLTENLKGSKIQLNESSEQIRKLTAENENLQDEIREILEQKRHFEQEMEEFTEEVNIRVDEWKKILEEKEKEITDLRARQGQSSYHSSLSSLPQDKEQTQISTLNKVLVEREKQLLEVKTQLQEAVKEMEEATELIQKMKTDKNDDDRKIVDLLESTRELKKQLNVTHERCQDLQEELTCAEKLIEKKDNDIKEILDKLKRDGRSDLSDCLEQIQQLKGQNRVHEKQIMSLVKTTNKLQDSCDQYEKENEALRHKMDKMGISSEEIVSTSGLSAEQKQMRKEVLSLKKLVEQLEEEKLELKMKLHKQKRLSVQSQETPKSDSNKTQDQDGSMKNQIKSLVEENEALRRGMHEILDSLNTRKEEKTKGCL
;
A
#
# COMPACT_ATOMS: atom_id res chain seq x y z
N MET A 1 -9.58 -59.30 21.63
CA MET A 1 -8.16 -59.53 21.27
C MET A 1 -7.84 -60.98 21.59
N ASP A 2 -7.36 -61.74 20.61
CA ASP A 2 -6.80 -63.08 20.85
C ASP A 2 -5.39 -62.90 21.39
N TRP A 3 -5.15 -63.36 22.63
CA TRP A 3 -3.86 -63.21 23.28
C TRP A 3 -2.85 -64.29 22.86
N GLU A 4 -3.29 -65.47 22.42
CA GLU A 4 -2.37 -66.54 21.99
C GLU A 4 -1.74 -66.18 20.65
N TYR A 5 -2.55 -65.69 19.70
CA TYR A 5 -2.07 -65.10 18.45
C TYR A 5 -1.09 -63.94 18.73
N PHE A 6 -1.48 -62.99 19.58
CA PHE A 6 -0.71 -61.79 19.88
C PHE A 6 0.61 -62.04 20.66
N PHE A 7 0.71 -63.16 21.39
CA PHE A 7 1.98 -63.63 21.98
C PHE A 7 2.82 -64.51 21.04
N SER A 8 2.24 -65.11 20.00
CA SER A 8 2.97 -65.91 19.02
C SER A 8 3.77 -65.06 18.01
N ILE A 9 3.22 -63.91 17.59
CA ILE A 9 3.80 -63.05 16.54
C ILE A 9 4.96 -62.21 17.08
N THR A 10 6.17 -62.38 16.54
CA THR A 10 7.36 -61.64 16.97
C THR A 10 7.35 -60.21 16.40
N PRO A 11 7.40 -59.14 17.23
CA PRO A 11 7.25 -57.76 16.76
C PRO A 11 8.36 -57.25 15.83
N GLU A 12 9.45 -58.00 15.63
CA GLU A 12 10.61 -57.61 14.84
C GLU A 12 10.63 -58.27 13.44
N ASP A 13 9.83 -59.33 13.22
CA ASP A 13 9.74 -60.12 11.97
C ASP A 13 8.33 -60.05 11.33
N LEU A 14 7.63 -58.94 11.51
CA LEU A 14 6.25 -58.72 11.05
C LEU A 14 6.15 -58.42 9.54
N THR A 15 5.28 -59.14 8.82
CA THR A 15 4.93 -58.84 7.41
C THR A 15 3.97 -57.64 7.29
N GLU A 16 3.88 -57.04 6.10
CA GLU A 16 3.03 -55.87 5.84
C GLU A 16 1.54 -56.16 6.09
N ASP A 17 1.03 -57.30 5.63
CA ASP A 17 -0.35 -57.76 5.85
C ASP A 17 -0.65 -57.95 7.36
N GLU A 18 0.27 -58.56 8.11
CA GLU A 18 0.14 -58.72 9.57
C GLU A 18 0.17 -57.38 10.30
N LYS A 19 0.99 -56.40 9.86
CA LYS A 19 0.98 -55.04 10.44
C LYS A 19 -0.33 -54.32 10.19
N ASP A 20 -0.97 -54.53 9.05
CA ASP A 20 -2.28 -53.95 8.73
C ASP A 20 -3.44 -54.66 9.48
N GLU A 21 -3.39 -55.97 9.67
CA GLU A 21 -4.34 -56.67 10.55
C GLU A 21 -4.17 -56.21 12.01
N LEU A 22 -2.94 -56.17 12.52
CA LEU A 22 -2.63 -55.74 13.88
C LEU A 22 -2.93 -54.25 14.12
N TYR A 23 -2.82 -53.38 13.11
CA TYR A 23 -3.31 -52.00 13.20
C TYR A 23 -4.79 -51.96 13.57
N ASN A 24 -5.63 -52.73 12.88
CA ASN A 24 -7.05 -52.81 13.20
C ASN A 24 -7.29 -53.43 14.59
N ILE A 25 -6.61 -54.52 14.94
CA ILE A 25 -6.75 -55.18 16.25
C ILE A 25 -6.34 -54.26 17.41
N VAL A 26 -5.30 -53.44 17.23
CA VAL A 26 -4.80 -52.49 18.24
C VAL A 26 -5.67 -51.24 18.33
N THR A 27 -6.07 -50.64 17.20
CA THR A 27 -6.83 -49.37 17.19
C THR A 27 -8.23 -49.53 17.79
N TRP A 28 -8.85 -50.71 17.67
CA TRP A 28 -10.17 -51.01 18.24
C TRP A 28 -10.12 -51.72 19.61
N PHE A 29 -8.96 -51.74 20.29
CA PHE A 29 -8.81 -52.38 21.61
C PHE A 29 -9.08 -51.41 22.78
N ASN A 30 -10.28 -51.49 23.37
CA ASN A 30 -10.62 -50.76 24.58
C ASN A 30 -10.11 -51.51 25.83
N CYS A 31 -9.46 -50.79 26.75
CA CYS A 31 -8.86 -51.36 27.97
C CYS A 31 -9.84 -51.49 29.16
N ASP A 32 -11.14 -51.70 28.89
CA ASP A 32 -12.22 -51.74 29.90
C ASP A 32 -12.35 -53.12 30.58
N SER A 33 -11.23 -53.76 30.94
CA SER A 33 -11.23 -55.12 31.52
C SER A 33 -10.12 -55.33 32.53
N GLU A 34 -10.47 -55.80 33.72
CA GLU A 34 -9.61 -55.91 34.92
C GLU A 34 -8.51 -57.01 34.84
N GLU A 35 -8.31 -57.65 33.68
CA GLU A 35 -7.40 -58.80 33.48
C GLU A 35 -6.14 -58.50 32.64
N LEU A 36 -5.69 -57.24 32.62
CA LEU A 36 -4.47 -56.80 31.91
C LEU A 36 -3.20 -56.97 32.77
N ASP A 37 -2.56 -58.15 32.67
CA ASP A 37 -1.22 -58.39 33.22
C ASP A 37 -0.15 -57.52 32.52
N LEU A 38 0.91 -57.16 33.25
CA LEU A 38 2.01 -56.33 32.77
C LEU A 38 2.66 -56.89 31.48
N LYS A 39 2.72 -58.22 31.33
CA LYS A 39 3.23 -58.87 30.11
C LYS A 39 2.34 -58.63 28.89
N LYS A 40 1.02 -58.61 29.07
CA LYS A 40 0.04 -58.27 28.03
C LYS A 40 0.25 -56.81 27.59
N CYS A 41 0.30 -55.88 28.54
CA CYS A 41 0.53 -54.46 28.28
C CYS A 41 1.86 -54.21 27.53
N LEU A 42 2.95 -54.84 27.96
CA LEU A 42 4.26 -54.68 27.34
C LEU A 42 4.32 -55.26 25.92
N ARG A 43 3.60 -56.36 25.65
CA ARG A 43 3.44 -56.90 24.29
C ARG A 43 2.62 -55.97 23.40
N VAL A 44 1.52 -55.40 23.92
CA VAL A 44 0.69 -54.43 23.18
C VAL A 44 1.54 -53.22 22.79
N ILE A 45 2.23 -52.59 23.74
CA ILE A 45 3.06 -51.41 23.46
C ILE A 45 4.13 -51.71 22.38
N LYS A 46 4.78 -52.89 22.41
CA LYS A 46 5.75 -53.28 21.37
C LYS A 46 5.13 -53.44 19.98
N VAL A 47 3.98 -54.12 19.88
CA VAL A 47 3.29 -54.30 18.59
C VAL A 47 2.75 -52.96 18.08
N SER A 48 2.14 -52.15 18.96
CA SER A 48 1.70 -50.79 18.64
C SER A 48 2.85 -49.91 18.14
N GLN A 49 4.05 -50.02 18.72
CA GLN A 49 5.23 -49.27 18.24
C GLN A 49 5.63 -49.66 16.82
N GLU A 50 5.68 -50.95 16.47
CA GLU A 50 6.06 -51.38 15.12
C GLU A 50 5.01 -51.04 14.07
N VAL A 51 3.73 -51.21 14.43
CA VAL A 51 2.58 -50.78 13.61
C VAL A 51 2.60 -49.27 13.37
N LEU A 52 2.92 -48.46 14.39
CA LEU A 52 3.01 -47.01 14.27
C LEU A 52 4.20 -46.55 13.40
N LYS A 53 5.36 -47.25 13.45
CA LYS A 53 6.46 -46.99 12.50
C LYS A 53 6.00 -47.22 11.07
N TYR A 54 5.45 -48.40 10.78
CA TYR A 54 4.98 -48.78 9.45
C TYR A 54 3.91 -47.83 8.90
N LYS A 55 2.97 -47.37 9.74
CA LYS A 55 2.01 -46.33 9.35
C LYS A 55 2.65 -44.95 9.17
N GLY A 56 3.71 -44.63 9.91
CA GLY A 56 4.54 -43.45 9.67
C GLY A 56 5.26 -43.52 8.32
N GLU A 57 5.93 -44.64 8.03
CA GLU A 57 6.63 -44.91 6.76
C GLU A 57 5.67 -44.84 5.56
N GLN A 58 4.46 -45.42 5.67
CA GLN A 58 3.41 -45.26 4.66
C GLN A 58 3.02 -43.79 4.44
N VAL A 59 2.92 -42.98 5.50
CA VAL A 59 2.61 -41.55 5.40
C VAL A 59 3.77 -40.76 4.79
N GLU A 60 5.02 -41.05 5.14
CA GLU A 60 6.20 -40.42 4.54
C GLU A 60 6.32 -40.72 3.03
N ILE A 61 6.05 -41.97 2.62
CA ILE A 61 6.01 -42.36 1.20
C ILE A 61 4.87 -41.63 0.46
N LEU A 62 3.69 -41.49 1.08
CA LEU A 62 2.56 -40.76 0.49
C LEU A 62 2.83 -39.25 0.40
N LEU A 63 3.54 -38.65 1.37
CA LEU A 63 3.96 -37.26 1.32
C LEU A 63 5.00 -37.02 0.21
N HIS A 64 6.03 -37.88 0.10
CA HIS A 64 7.01 -37.80 -0.99
C HIS A 64 6.34 -37.90 -2.36
N LYS A 65 5.35 -38.80 -2.50
CA LYS A 65 4.56 -38.95 -3.73
C LYS A 65 3.65 -37.74 -4.00
N LEU A 66 3.17 -37.05 -2.96
CA LEU A 66 2.40 -35.80 -3.12
C LEU A 66 3.29 -34.65 -3.61
N ASP A 67 4.52 -34.54 -3.08
CA ASP A 67 5.52 -33.56 -3.54
C ASP A 67 6.01 -33.86 -4.97
N GLU A 68 6.18 -35.15 -5.33
CA GLU A 68 6.43 -35.57 -6.72
C GLU A 68 5.28 -35.18 -7.65
N LEU A 69 4.03 -35.38 -7.25
CA LEU A 69 2.87 -34.98 -8.07
C LEU A 69 2.74 -33.45 -8.17
N ALA A 70 3.03 -32.71 -7.11
CA ALA A 70 3.03 -31.24 -7.13
C ALA A 70 4.14 -30.67 -8.03
N THR A 71 5.33 -31.28 -8.02
CA THR A 71 6.43 -30.90 -8.93
C THR A 71 6.14 -31.30 -10.38
N GLN A 72 5.59 -32.49 -10.62
CA GLN A 72 5.16 -32.92 -11.97
C GLN A 72 4.05 -32.03 -12.53
N GLN A 73 3.04 -31.66 -11.74
CA GLN A 73 2.01 -30.72 -12.16
C GLN A 73 2.62 -29.34 -12.49
N GLY A 74 3.54 -28.85 -11.67
CA GLY A 74 4.27 -27.61 -11.94
C GLY A 74 5.07 -27.65 -13.25
N GLU A 75 5.77 -28.76 -13.52
CA GLU A 75 6.46 -28.98 -14.80
C GLU A 75 5.50 -29.12 -15.99
N GLU A 76 4.37 -29.81 -15.83
CA GLU A 76 3.39 -30.00 -16.91
C GLU A 76 2.66 -28.69 -17.25
N GLU A 77 2.30 -27.88 -16.24
CA GLU A 77 1.77 -26.53 -16.46
C GLU A 77 2.80 -25.63 -17.19
N VAL A 78 4.09 -25.68 -16.81
CA VAL A 78 5.16 -24.96 -17.53
C VAL A 78 5.32 -25.44 -18.98
N ARG A 79 5.45 -26.75 -19.21
CA ARG A 79 5.58 -27.30 -20.59
C ARG A 79 4.36 -27.00 -21.45
N LYS A 80 3.16 -26.98 -20.86
CA LYS A 80 1.92 -26.62 -21.53
C LYS A 80 1.91 -25.15 -21.96
N ILE A 81 2.33 -24.25 -21.07
CA ILE A 81 2.54 -22.82 -21.39
C ILE A 81 3.59 -22.68 -22.51
N GLU A 82 4.71 -23.38 -22.45
CA GLU A 82 5.73 -23.37 -23.51
C GLU A 82 5.13 -23.81 -24.87
N SER A 83 4.40 -24.93 -24.91
CA SER A 83 3.76 -25.43 -26.14
C SER A 83 2.70 -24.47 -26.72
N ASP A 84 1.89 -23.83 -25.88
CA ASP A 84 0.91 -22.82 -26.31
C ASP A 84 1.59 -21.52 -26.83
N THR A 85 2.83 -21.22 -26.41
CA THR A 85 3.56 -20.03 -26.89
C THR A 85 4.20 -20.19 -28.27
N ASP A 86 4.61 -21.41 -28.67
CA ASP A 86 5.17 -21.63 -30.01
C ASP A 86 4.07 -21.79 -31.09
N ALA A 87 2.88 -22.27 -30.72
CA ALA A 87 1.72 -22.30 -31.62
C ALA A 87 1.19 -20.90 -31.99
N ARG A 88 1.47 -19.86 -31.19
CA ARG A 88 0.79 -18.55 -31.25
C ARG A 88 1.63 -17.37 -31.75
N SER A 89 2.07 -17.46 -33.01
CA SER A 89 2.36 -16.34 -33.95
C SER A 89 3.30 -15.19 -33.52
N SER A 90 4.19 -14.79 -34.45
CA SER A 90 5.31 -13.87 -34.22
C SER A 90 4.99 -12.40 -33.87
N LYS A 91 3.76 -12.06 -33.43
CA LYS A 91 3.37 -10.70 -33.00
C LYS A 91 3.33 -10.49 -31.48
N SER A 92 3.13 -11.54 -30.67
CA SER A 92 2.96 -11.39 -29.20
C SER A 92 4.28 -11.18 -28.44
N ARG A 93 5.40 -11.71 -28.96
CA ARG A 93 6.69 -11.87 -28.24
C ARG A 93 7.29 -10.59 -27.63
N LYS A 94 6.84 -9.37 -27.99
CA LYS A 94 7.35 -8.12 -27.39
C LYS A 94 6.70 -7.71 -26.06
N SER A 95 5.45 -8.07 -25.75
CA SER A 95 4.85 -7.66 -24.45
C SER A 95 5.30 -8.57 -23.33
N SER A 96 5.07 -9.88 -23.48
CA SER A 96 5.46 -10.90 -22.51
C SER A 96 6.97 -10.89 -22.21
N SER A 97 7.82 -10.71 -23.22
CA SER A 97 9.28 -10.60 -22.99
C SER A 97 9.65 -9.35 -22.18
N LEU A 98 9.03 -8.19 -22.44
CA LEU A 98 9.26 -6.99 -21.63
C LEU A 98 8.77 -7.17 -20.19
N GLU A 99 7.64 -7.85 -19.99
CA GLU A 99 7.09 -8.11 -18.65
C GLU A 99 8.01 -9.05 -17.85
N PHE A 100 8.54 -10.11 -18.48
CA PHE A 100 9.49 -11.02 -17.85
C PHE A 100 10.84 -10.35 -17.55
N GLU A 101 11.37 -9.57 -18.50
CA GLU A 101 12.62 -8.80 -18.33
C GLU A 101 12.47 -7.73 -17.23
N ASN A 102 11.34 -7.03 -17.16
CA ASN A 102 11.01 -6.11 -16.06
C ASN A 102 10.90 -6.84 -14.71
N LEU A 103 10.39 -8.08 -14.68
CA LEU A 103 10.24 -8.85 -13.45
C LEU A 103 11.60 -9.39 -12.95
N GLU A 104 12.45 -9.87 -13.85
CA GLU A 104 13.84 -10.24 -13.56
C GLU A 104 14.65 -9.03 -13.11
N GLN A 105 14.52 -7.88 -13.77
CA GLN A 105 15.18 -6.63 -13.37
C GLN A 105 14.74 -6.17 -11.98
N LYS A 106 13.43 -6.26 -11.65
CA LYS A 106 12.90 -6.01 -10.30
C LYS A 106 13.45 -7.00 -9.27
N TYR A 107 13.59 -8.28 -9.62
CA TYR A 107 14.17 -9.30 -8.75
C TYR A 107 15.67 -9.04 -8.49
N LEU A 108 16.44 -8.69 -9.52
CA LEU A 108 17.85 -8.28 -9.41
C LEU A 108 18.01 -7.01 -8.56
N GLU A 109 17.14 -6.01 -8.74
CA GLU A 109 17.11 -4.82 -7.89
C GLU A 109 16.81 -5.17 -6.42
N LEU A 110 15.80 -6.00 -6.16
CA LEU A 110 15.41 -6.39 -4.81
C LEU A 110 16.54 -7.20 -4.11
N LYS A 111 17.17 -8.12 -4.83
CA LYS A 111 18.35 -8.88 -4.41
C LYS A 111 19.55 -7.97 -4.12
N SER A 112 19.73 -6.91 -4.91
CA SER A 112 20.74 -5.86 -4.69
C SER A 112 20.43 -4.99 -3.46
N LYS A 113 19.17 -4.59 -3.27
CA LYS A 113 18.69 -3.84 -2.10
C LYS A 113 18.86 -4.65 -0.81
N TYR A 114 18.45 -5.92 -0.81
CA TYR A 114 18.66 -6.85 0.30
C TYR A 114 20.16 -7.03 0.63
N LYS A 115 21.01 -7.26 -0.37
CA LYS A 115 22.47 -7.40 -0.18
C LYS A 115 23.13 -6.12 0.36
N LYS A 116 22.59 -4.93 0.06
CA LYS A 116 23.01 -3.67 0.69
C LYS A 116 22.55 -3.60 2.15
N GLN A 117 21.31 -3.97 2.44
CA GLN A 117 20.75 -3.92 3.79
C GLN A 117 21.44 -4.90 4.76
N VAL A 118 21.76 -6.12 4.31
CA VAL A 118 22.60 -7.08 5.08
C VAL A 118 23.95 -6.45 5.45
N ARG A 119 24.64 -5.82 4.49
CA ARG A 119 25.91 -5.12 4.75
C ARG A 119 25.80 -3.92 5.70
N THR A 120 24.65 -3.25 5.74
CA THR A 120 24.39 -2.22 6.75
C THR A 120 24.17 -2.83 8.13
N ASN A 121 23.40 -3.93 8.22
CA ASN A 121 23.18 -4.65 9.47
C ASN A 121 24.48 -5.23 10.05
N GLU A 122 25.37 -5.77 9.20
CA GLU A 122 26.73 -6.23 9.59
C GLU A 122 27.56 -5.09 10.22
N LYS A 123 27.53 -3.89 9.62
CA LYS A 123 28.22 -2.71 10.18
C LYS A 123 27.62 -2.28 11.51
N ASN A 124 26.29 -2.17 11.59
CA ASN A 124 25.57 -1.80 12.80
C ASN A 124 25.86 -2.79 13.94
N LEU A 125 25.90 -4.10 13.64
CA LEU A 125 26.31 -5.13 14.59
C LEU A 125 27.76 -4.94 15.06
N GLY A 126 28.67 -4.60 14.14
CA GLY A 126 30.06 -4.25 14.46
C GLY A 126 30.21 -2.99 15.32
N GLU A 127 29.30 -2.02 15.20
CA GLU A 127 29.26 -0.82 16.04
C GLU A 127 28.64 -1.06 17.41
N ILE A 128 27.55 -1.84 17.49
CA ILE A 128 26.97 -2.34 18.74
C ILE A 128 28.04 -3.09 19.57
N ASN A 129 28.81 -3.97 18.94
CA ASN A 129 29.92 -4.67 19.59
C ASN A 129 31.04 -3.74 20.11
N LYS A 130 31.30 -2.61 19.44
CA LYS A 130 32.25 -1.59 19.92
C LYS A 130 31.68 -0.81 21.11
N LEU A 131 30.39 -0.45 21.06
CA LEU A 131 29.70 0.24 22.14
C LEU A 131 29.59 -0.63 23.40
N GLN A 132 29.25 -1.92 23.27
CA GLN A 132 29.25 -2.89 24.38
C GLN A 132 30.63 -3.00 25.03
N LYS A 133 31.72 -3.07 24.25
CA LYS A 133 33.09 -3.05 24.80
C LYS A 133 33.41 -1.76 25.54
N LYS A 134 32.95 -0.60 25.04
CA LYS A 134 33.13 0.70 25.71
C LYS A 134 32.33 0.79 27.02
N ILE A 135 31.10 0.26 27.05
CA ILE A 135 30.28 0.16 28.26
C ILE A 135 31.01 -0.68 29.31
N ALA A 136 31.48 -1.88 28.96
CA ALA A 136 32.21 -2.75 29.88
C ALA A 136 33.49 -2.09 30.45
N THR A 137 34.23 -1.30 29.66
CA THR A 137 35.38 -0.53 30.18
C THR A 137 34.96 0.58 31.15
N LEU A 138 33.85 1.27 30.90
CA LEU A 138 33.33 2.32 31.78
C LEU A 138 32.73 1.75 33.08
N GLU A 139 32.16 0.55 33.04
CA GLU A 139 31.68 -0.17 34.23
C GLU A 139 32.84 -0.60 35.14
N LEU A 140 33.96 -1.08 34.56
CA LEU A 140 35.18 -1.36 35.32
C LEU A 140 35.79 -0.10 35.94
N GLU A 141 35.83 1.02 35.19
CA GLU A 141 36.32 2.31 35.68
C GLU A 141 35.42 2.89 36.79
N LYS A 142 34.09 2.82 36.63
CA LYS A 142 33.12 3.17 37.67
C LYS A 142 33.33 2.37 38.94
N ASN A 143 33.46 1.05 38.83
CA ASN A 143 33.65 0.17 39.98
C ASN A 143 34.99 0.46 40.69
N ARG A 144 36.04 0.78 39.94
CA ARG A 144 37.32 1.23 40.51
C ARG A 144 37.16 2.53 41.29
N LEU A 145 36.52 3.56 40.72
CA LEU A 145 36.33 4.86 41.39
C LEU A 145 35.44 4.76 42.64
N VAL A 146 34.45 3.86 42.64
CA VAL A 146 33.64 3.55 43.84
C VAL A 146 34.51 2.94 44.96
N ASN A 147 35.41 2.00 44.62
CA ASN A 147 36.32 1.41 45.60
C ASN A 147 37.35 2.43 46.14
N GLU A 148 37.89 3.30 45.27
CA GLU A 148 38.81 4.37 45.67
C GLU A 148 38.12 5.40 46.60
N LEU A 149 36.84 5.73 46.36
CA LEU A 149 36.03 6.54 47.27
C LEU A 149 35.70 5.84 48.61
N GLN A 150 35.51 4.52 48.61
CA GLN A 150 35.29 3.77 49.86
C GLN A 150 36.56 3.71 50.73
N LEU A 151 37.74 3.68 50.12
CA LEU A 151 39.02 3.75 50.84
C LEU A 151 39.29 5.17 51.38
N ALA A 152 39.07 6.21 50.57
CA ALA A 152 39.25 7.60 51.00
C ALA A 152 38.40 7.98 52.23
N ASN A 153 37.20 7.40 52.36
CA ASN A 153 36.31 7.61 53.51
C ASN A 153 36.74 6.90 54.81
N GLN A 154 37.92 6.25 54.88
CA GLN A 154 38.40 5.56 56.08
C GLN A 154 39.53 6.29 56.84
N ASP A 155 40.24 7.22 56.21
CA ASP A 155 41.46 7.85 56.79
C ASP A 155 41.23 9.24 57.44
N ASP A 156 40.05 9.86 57.29
CA ASP A 156 39.77 11.20 57.84
C ASP A 156 39.48 11.18 59.36
N ASN A 157 40.55 11.09 60.15
CA ASN A 157 40.51 11.26 61.61
C ASN A 157 41.81 11.91 62.13
N HIS A 158 41.88 13.26 62.15
CA HIS A 158 42.28 14.09 63.31
C HIS A 158 42.61 15.57 62.98
N SER A 159 42.46 16.42 64.00
CA SER A 159 43.10 17.72 64.23
C SER A 159 42.45 19.01 63.71
N ASP A 160 42.22 19.93 64.65
CA ASP A 160 42.08 21.38 64.60
C ASP A 160 41.39 22.07 63.40
N VAL A 161 40.18 22.57 63.67
CA VAL A 161 39.36 23.43 62.81
C VAL A 161 39.95 24.85 62.72
N SER A 162 41.09 24.96 62.05
CA SER A 162 41.67 26.23 61.61
C SER A 162 40.92 26.79 60.38
N GLU A 163 41.39 27.92 59.84
CA GLU A 163 40.79 28.56 58.64
C GLU A 163 40.76 27.63 57.42
N THR A 164 41.67 26.65 57.35
CA THR A 164 41.67 25.55 56.39
C THR A 164 40.32 24.83 56.30
N VAL A 165 39.66 24.54 57.42
CA VAL A 165 38.36 23.83 57.41
C VAL A 165 37.22 24.76 56.96
N LYS A 166 37.35 26.08 57.15
CA LYS A 166 36.38 27.06 56.59
C LYS A 166 36.57 27.22 55.08
N GLU A 167 37.81 27.23 54.60
CA GLU A 167 38.12 27.26 53.17
C GLU A 167 37.67 25.96 52.50
N GLN A 168 37.99 24.79 53.07
CA GLN A 168 37.46 23.49 52.63
C GLN A 168 35.93 23.43 52.65
N HIS A 169 35.26 23.96 53.68
CA HIS A 169 33.79 23.99 53.71
C HIS A 169 33.21 24.92 52.64
N LYS A 170 33.85 26.07 52.37
CA LYS A 170 33.52 27.00 51.29
C LYS A 170 33.77 26.38 49.90
N GLU A 171 34.86 25.64 49.73
CA GLU A 171 35.14 24.84 48.53
C GLU A 171 34.12 23.70 48.35
N LEU A 172 33.72 23.03 49.43
CA LEU A 172 32.69 21.99 49.43
C LEU A 172 31.32 22.58 49.07
N VAL A 173 30.94 23.73 49.63
CA VAL A 173 29.72 24.47 49.28
C VAL A 173 29.76 24.94 47.82
N ASN A 174 30.89 25.43 47.33
CA ASN A 174 31.07 25.77 45.91
C ASN A 174 31.01 24.52 45.00
N SER A 175 31.56 23.40 45.44
CA SER A 175 31.49 22.11 44.74
C SER A 175 30.06 21.57 44.68
N VAL A 176 29.32 21.65 45.78
CA VAL A 176 27.88 21.33 45.85
C VAL A 176 27.06 22.28 44.99
N HIS A 177 27.33 23.59 45.01
CA HIS A 177 26.66 24.56 44.13
C HIS A 177 26.90 24.25 42.65
N ASN A 178 28.16 23.98 42.26
CA ASN A 178 28.52 23.60 40.90
C ASN A 178 27.89 22.27 40.47
N LYS A 179 27.85 21.26 41.36
CA LYS A 179 27.15 19.99 41.12
C LYS A 179 25.64 20.18 41.01
N ASN A 180 25.02 21.00 41.86
CA ASN A 180 23.59 21.31 41.78
C ASN A 180 23.24 22.06 40.50
N LYS A 181 24.13 22.95 40.02
CA LYS A 181 24.00 23.57 38.71
C LYS A 181 24.10 22.55 37.58
N GLN A 182 25.12 21.67 37.60
CA GLN A 182 25.26 20.58 36.63
C GLN A 182 24.04 19.65 36.62
N ILE A 183 23.48 19.31 37.78
CA ILE A 183 22.23 18.54 37.90
C ILE A 183 21.06 19.32 37.29
N SER A 184 20.96 20.63 37.54
CA SER A 184 19.90 21.48 36.97
C SER A 184 19.98 21.61 35.45
N ASP A 185 21.20 21.65 34.90
CA ASP A 185 21.44 21.68 33.46
C ASP A 185 21.17 20.30 32.83
N LEU A 186 21.62 19.20 33.46
CA LEU A 186 21.31 17.82 33.03
C LEU A 186 19.80 17.51 33.07
N LEU A 187 19.07 18.01 34.06
CA LEU A 187 17.60 17.88 34.11
C LEU A 187 16.93 18.61 32.94
N ARG A 188 17.44 19.78 32.55
CA ARG A 188 16.95 20.51 31.37
C ARG A 188 17.24 19.74 30.06
N ASP A 189 18.40 19.10 29.96
CA ASP A 189 18.77 18.27 28.80
C ASP A 189 17.91 16.99 28.74
N ILE A 190 17.59 16.38 29.88
CA ILE A 190 16.64 15.26 29.98
C ILE A 190 15.25 15.72 29.53
N GLU A 191 14.72 16.81 30.08
CA GLU A 191 13.43 17.38 29.67
C GLU A 191 13.36 17.68 28.16
N ALA A 192 14.46 18.18 27.57
CA ALA A 192 14.54 18.45 26.14
C ALA A 192 14.52 17.15 25.32
N SER A 193 15.28 16.14 25.76
CA SER A 193 15.31 14.82 25.12
C SER A 193 13.97 14.08 25.24
N GLU A 194 13.27 14.20 26.37
CA GLU A 194 11.92 13.65 26.55
C GLU A 194 10.90 14.30 25.60
N LYS A 195 10.93 15.63 25.47
CA LYS A 195 10.09 16.38 24.51
C LYS A 195 10.38 15.97 23.07
N GLU A 196 11.65 15.78 22.70
CA GLU A 196 12.03 15.23 21.40
C GLU A 196 11.53 13.77 21.23
N ASN A 197 11.64 12.94 22.27
CA ASN A 197 11.18 11.54 22.23
C ASN A 197 9.66 11.43 22.01
N ILE A 198 8.87 12.33 22.60
CA ILE A 198 7.43 12.43 22.36
C ILE A 198 7.15 12.77 20.88
N VAL A 199 7.77 13.83 20.36
CA VAL A 199 7.60 14.25 18.95
C VAL A 199 8.08 13.17 17.96
N LEU A 200 9.12 12.40 18.30
CA LEU A 200 9.58 11.26 17.51
C LEU A 200 8.60 10.08 17.56
N ARG A 201 7.95 9.82 18.69
CA ARG A 201 6.88 8.81 18.80
C ARG A 201 5.66 9.20 17.98
N GLU A 202 5.22 10.46 18.05
CA GLU A 202 4.09 10.99 17.25
C GLU A 202 4.37 10.89 15.75
N LYS A 203 5.58 11.25 15.30
CA LYS A 203 5.99 11.04 13.90
C LYS A 203 6.00 9.57 13.50
N LEU A 204 6.43 8.68 14.40
CA LEU A 204 6.46 7.24 14.15
C LEU A 204 5.06 6.60 14.13
N THR A 205 4.11 7.10 14.93
CA THR A 205 2.69 6.69 14.82
C THR A 205 2.07 7.19 13.52
N ASN A 206 2.29 8.45 13.15
CA ASN A 206 1.74 9.00 11.90
C ASN A 206 2.24 8.23 10.67
N VAL A 207 3.56 7.99 10.56
CA VAL A 207 4.14 7.18 9.48
C VAL A 207 3.64 5.73 9.50
N ARG A 208 3.39 5.15 10.68
CA ARG A 208 2.80 3.80 10.81
C ARG A 208 1.37 3.77 10.30
N ASP A 209 0.57 4.80 10.59
CA ASP A 209 -0.84 4.87 10.17
C ASP A 209 -0.97 5.20 8.69
N GLU A 210 -0.12 6.08 8.14
CA GLU A 210 0.05 6.29 6.69
C GLU A 210 0.42 4.99 5.96
N LEU A 211 1.39 4.23 6.47
CA LEU A 211 1.73 2.91 5.93
C LEU A 211 0.58 1.90 6.04
N ALA A 212 -0.23 1.96 7.11
CA ALA A 212 -1.40 1.10 7.26
C ALA A 212 -2.52 1.48 6.28
N ILE A 213 -2.71 2.76 5.96
CA ILE A 213 -3.63 3.24 4.92
C ILE A 213 -3.14 2.80 3.54
N ALA A 214 -1.89 3.08 3.19
CA ALA A 214 -1.30 2.66 1.90
C ALA A 214 -1.34 1.13 1.71
N THR A 215 -1.18 0.35 2.79
CA THR A 215 -1.33 -1.11 2.75
C THR A 215 -2.78 -1.53 2.45
N LYS A 216 -3.78 -0.87 3.04
CA LYS A 216 -5.20 -1.13 2.76
C LYS A 216 -5.57 -0.77 1.32
N GLU A 217 -5.07 0.36 0.82
CA GLU A 217 -5.24 0.78 -0.57
C GLU A 217 -4.61 -0.22 -1.54
N LEU A 218 -3.39 -0.71 -1.25
CA LEU A 218 -2.75 -1.77 -2.03
C LEU A 218 -3.53 -3.09 -2.01
N THR A 219 -4.13 -3.50 -0.88
CA THR A 219 -4.98 -4.69 -0.85
C THR A 219 -6.26 -4.50 -1.68
N LEU A 220 -6.92 -3.35 -1.58
CA LEU A 220 -8.14 -3.05 -2.34
C LEU A 220 -7.87 -2.92 -3.84
N LEU A 221 -6.75 -2.32 -4.24
CA LEU A 221 -6.29 -2.30 -5.63
C LEU A 221 -5.96 -3.73 -6.13
N THR A 222 -5.38 -4.58 -5.28
CA THR A 222 -5.09 -5.98 -5.62
C THR A 222 -6.38 -6.80 -5.79
N GLU A 223 -7.41 -6.55 -4.98
CA GLU A 223 -8.73 -7.17 -5.11
C GLU A 223 -9.46 -6.70 -6.37
N ASN A 224 -9.45 -5.39 -6.67
CA ASN A 224 -10.00 -4.85 -7.90
C ASN A 224 -9.29 -5.41 -9.16
N LEU A 225 -7.96 -5.56 -9.12
CA LEU A 225 -7.19 -6.21 -10.21
C LEU A 225 -7.54 -7.69 -10.36
N LYS A 226 -7.80 -8.43 -9.28
CA LYS A 226 -8.30 -9.82 -9.35
C LYS A 226 -9.70 -9.87 -9.98
N GLY A 227 -10.62 -9.01 -9.55
CA GLY A 227 -11.98 -8.93 -10.10
C GLY A 227 -11.98 -8.59 -11.61
N SER A 228 -11.21 -7.58 -12.01
CA SER A 228 -11.04 -7.20 -13.41
C SER A 228 -10.39 -8.32 -14.25
N LYS A 229 -9.43 -9.07 -13.69
CA LYS A 229 -8.84 -10.25 -14.36
C LYS A 229 -9.85 -11.40 -14.55
N ILE A 230 -10.76 -11.61 -13.59
CA ILE A 230 -11.85 -12.58 -13.72
C ILE A 230 -12.79 -12.17 -14.86
N GLN A 231 -13.25 -10.92 -14.88
CA GLN A 231 -14.10 -10.38 -15.96
C GLN A 231 -13.42 -10.42 -17.34
N LEU A 232 -12.10 -10.21 -17.40
CA LEU A 232 -11.32 -10.35 -18.63
C LEU A 232 -11.25 -11.81 -19.12
N ASN A 233 -11.11 -12.77 -18.20
CA ASN A 233 -11.16 -14.20 -18.53
C ASN A 233 -12.55 -14.61 -19.02
N GLU A 234 -13.62 -14.21 -18.32
CA GLU A 234 -15.02 -14.50 -18.68
C GLU A 234 -15.38 -13.95 -20.06
N SER A 235 -15.03 -12.68 -20.33
CA SER A 235 -15.23 -12.08 -21.65
C SER A 235 -14.36 -12.70 -22.74
N SER A 236 -13.11 -13.09 -22.44
CA SER A 236 -12.28 -13.85 -23.38
C SER A 236 -12.82 -15.25 -23.67
N GLU A 237 -13.46 -15.91 -22.71
CA GLU A 237 -14.11 -17.21 -22.92
C GLU A 237 -15.39 -17.05 -23.76
N GLN A 238 -16.17 -16.00 -23.52
CA GLN A 238 -17.36 -15.69 -24.32
C GLN A 238 -16.99 -15.33 -25.78
N ILE A 239 -15.91 -14.57 -25.99
CA ILE A 239 -15.36 -14.31 -27.33
C ILE A 239 -14.90 -15.62 -27.99
N ARG A 240 -14.26 -16.53 -27.25
CA ARG A 240 -13.86 -17.84 -27.79
C ARG A 240 -15.06 -18.68 -28.21
N LYS A 241 -16.15 -18.69 -27.43
CA LYS A 241 -17.41 -19.39 -27.78
C LYS A 241 -18.02 -18.82 -29.05
N LEU A 242 -18.20 -17.50 -29.12
CA LEU A 242 -18.73 -16.81 -30.29
C LEU A 242 -17.83 -16.98 -31.53
N THR A 243 -16.51 -17.09 -31.36
CA THR A 243 -15.59 -17.34 -32.47
C THR A 243 -15.79 -18.74 -33.05
N ALA A 244 -15.85 -19.77 -32.20
CA ALA A 244 -16.12 -21.14 -32.62
C ALA A 244 -17.51 -21.31 -33.25
N GLU A 245 -18.53 -20.59 -32.74
CA GLU A 245 -19.86 -20.55 -33.34
C GLU A 245 -19.85 -19.91 -34.74
N ASN A 246 -19.10 -18.81 -34.94
CA ASN A 246 -18.90 -18.20 -36.26
C ASN A 246 -18.08 -19.10 -37.21
N GLU A 247 -17.12 -19.87 -36.71
CA GLU A 247 -16.36 -20.85 -37.49
C GLU A 247 -17.28 -21.98 -37.97
N ASN A 248 -18.09 -22.56 -37.07
CA ASN A 248 -19.09 -23.59 -37.41
C ASN A 248 -20.12 -23.10 -38.44
N LEU A 249 -20.66 -21.89 -38.26
CA LEU A 249 -21.62 -21.30 -39.21
C LEU A 249 -20.97 -21.00 -40.58
N GLN A 250 -19.68 -20.68 -40.63
CA GLN A 250 -18.95 -20.56 -41.88
C GLN A 250 -18.73 -21.92 -42.57
N ASP A 251 -18.56 -23.00 -41.82
CA ASP A 251 -18.50 -24.35 -42.38
C ASP A 251 -19.86 -24.84 -42.89
N GLU A 252 -20.96 -24.58 -42.17
CA GLU A 252 -22.31 -24.87 -42.64
C GLU A 252 -22.64 -24.10 -43.94
N ILE A 253 -22.29 -22.81 -44.00
CA ILE A 253 -22.43 -22.00 -45.22
C ILE A 253 -21.53 -22.53 -46.36
N ARG A 254 -20.30 -22.98 -46.07
CA ARG A 254 -19.43 -23.63 -47.07
C ARG A 254 -20.04 -24.92 -47.62
N GLU A 255 -20.60 -25.75 -46.75
CA GLU A 255 -21.24 -27.01 -47.17
C GLU A 255 -22.48 -26.74 -48.04
N ILE A 256 -23.37 -25.86 -47.61
CA ILE A 256 -24.58 -25.47 -48.38
C ILE A 256 -24.21 -24.88 -49.75
N LEU A 257 -23.11 -24.11 -49.84
CA LEU A 257 -22.64 -23.56 -51.12
C LEU A 257 -22.11 -24.64 -52.08
N GLU A 258 -21.38 -25.65 -51.59
CA GLU A 258 -20.90 -26.75 -52.45
C GLU A 258 -22.03 -27.74 -52.80
N GLN A 259 -22.96 -28.01 -51.87
CA GLN A 259 -24.21 -28.73 -52.18
C GLN A 259 -25.03 -28.01 -53.26
N LYS A 260 -25.23 -26.70 -53.13
CA LYS A 260 -25.91 -25.89 -54.16
C LYS A 260 -25.20 -25.98 -55.51
N ARG A 261 -23.88 -25.89 -55.52
CA ARG A 261 -23.06 -25.99 -56.73
C ARG A 261 -23.18 -27.35 -57.39
N HIS A 262 -23.22 -28.44 -56.63
CA HIS A 262 -23.49 -29.79 -57.14
C HIS A 262 -24.84 -29.86 -57.85
N PHE A 263 -25.91 -29.36 -57.22
CA PHE A 263 -27.24 -29.31 -57.84
C PHE A 263 -27.29 -28.39 -59.07
N GLU A 264 -26.55 -27.28 -59.09
CA GLU A 264 -26.42 -26.43 -60.28
C GLU A 264 -25.73 -27.16 -61.45
N GLN A 265 -24.73 -27.99 -61.17
CA GLN A 265 -24.07 -28.83 -62.18
C GLN A 265 -24.97 -29.97 -62.67
N GLU A 266 -25.66 -30.69 -61.78
CA GLU A 266 -26.63 -31.74 -62.16
C GLU A 266 -27.78 -31.18 -63.01
N MET A 267 -28.24 -29.96 -62.72
CA MET A 267 -29.25 -29.26 -63.51
C MET A 267 -28.73 -28.79 -64.87
N GLU A 268 -27.44 -28.41 -64.99
CA GLU A 268 -26.80 -28.08 -66.26
C GLU A 268 -26.64 -29.33 -67.15
N GLU A 269 -26.17 -30.44 -66.59
CA GLU A 269 -26.07 -31.75 -67.27
C GLU A 269 -27.44 -32.26 -67.73
N PHE A 270 -28.47 -32.19 -66.88
CA PHE A 270 -29.84 -32.56 -67.25
C PHE A 270 -30.41 -31.66 -68.35
N THR A 271 -30.13 -30.35 -68.31
CA THR A 271 -30.58 -29.40 -69.34
C THR A 271 -29.94 -29.74 -70.69
N GLU A 272 -28.67 -30.11 -70.71
CA GLU A 272 -27.99 -30.53 -71.94
C GLU A 272 -28.52 -31.87 -72.48
N GLU A 273 -28.80 -32.85 -71.61
CA GLU A 273 -29.43 -34.12 -72.02
C GLU A 273 -30.84 -33.90 -72.61
N VAL A 274 -31.60 -32.95 -72.06
CA VAL A 274 -32.91 -32.54 -72.61
C VAL A 274 -32.75 -31.83 -73.95
N ASN A 275 -31.77 -30.93 -74.11
CA ASN A 275 -31.48 -30.27 -75.39
C ASN A 275 -31.17 -31.30 -76.49
N ILE A 276 -30.32 -32.28 -76.19
CA ILE A 276 -29.95 -33.37 -77.11
C ILE A 276 -31.21 -34.14 -77.55
N ARG A 277 -32.06 -34.59 -76.62
CA ARG A 277 -33.30 -35.30 -76.97
C ARG A 277 -34.27 -34.44 -77.79
N VAL A 278 -34.35 -33.14 -77.49
CA VAL A 278 -35.18 -32.19 -78.24
C VAL A 278 -34.67 -32.03 -79.68
N ASP A 279 -33.36 -32.01 -79.91
CA ASP A 279 -32.78 -31.94 -81.26
C ASP A 279 -32.90 -33.27 -82.02
N GLU A 280 -32.79 -34.41 -81.35
CA GLU A 280 -33.15 -35.72 -81.93
C GLU A 280 -34.62 -35.75 -82.37
N TRP A 281 -35.55 -35.26 -81.55
CA TRP A 281 -36.97 -35.20 -81.89
C TRP A 281 -37.27 -34.22 -83.03
N LYS A 282 -36.63 -33.04 -83.08
CA LYS A 282 -36.72 -32.12 -84.24
C LYS A 282 -36.29 -32.83 -85.51
N LYS A 283 -35.17 -33.54 -85.50
CA LYS A 283 -34.64 -34.29 -86.65
C LYS A 283 -35.59 -35.40 -87.11
N ILE A 284 -36.13 -36.19 -86.17
CA ILE A 284 -37.13 -37.23 -86.48
C ILE A 284 -38.40 -36.59 -87.07
N LEU A 285 -38.83 -35.44 -86.55
CA LEU A 285 -40.01 -34.73 -87.05
C LEU A 285 -39.77 -34.18 -88.47
N GLU A 286 -38.60 -33.61 -88.76
CA GLU A 286 -38.21 -33.24 -90.12
C GLU A 286 -38.19 -34.45 -91.09
N GLU A 287 -37.63 -35.58 -90.66
CA GLU A 287 -37.60 -36.81 -91.45
C GLU A 287 -39.02 -37.33 -91.73
N LYS A 288 -39.92 -37.23 -90.77
CA LYS A 288 -41.35 -37.59 -90.93
C LYS A 288 -42.15 -36.57 -91.74
N GLU A 289 -41.85 -35.27 -91.68
CA GLU A 289 -42.47 -34.30 -92.59
C GLU A 289 -42.04 -34.55 -94.05
N LYS A 290 -40.77 -34.91 -94.29
CA LYS A 290 -40.27 -35.32 -95.61
C LYS A 290 -40.97 -36.60 -96.10
N GLU A 291 -41.12 -37.61 -95.24
CA GLU A 291 -41.89 -38.82 -95.59
C GLU A 291 -43.38 -38.51 -95.87
N ILE A 292 -43.99 -37.60 -95.10
CA ILE A 292 -45.39 -37.19 -95.30
C ILE A 292 -45.58 -36.40 -96.61
N THR A 293 -44.62 -35.55 -97.02
CA THR A 293 -44.72 -34.86 -98.32
C THR A 293 -44.58 -35.83 -99.49
N ASP A 294 -43.65 -36.79 -99.41
CA ASP A 294 -43.50 -37.88 -100.38
C ASP A 294 -44.77 -38.76 -100.47
N LEU A 295 -45.33 -39.15 -99.32
CA LEU A 295 -46.55 -39.96 -99.27
C LEU A 295 -47.77 -39.20 -99.80
N ARG A 296 -47.93 -37.90 -99.50
CA ARG A 296 -48.99 -37.06 -100.09
C ARG A 296 -48.86 -36.96 -101.61
N ALA A 297 -47.64 -36.80 -102.13
CA ALA A 297 -47.38 -36.78 -103.57
C ALA A 297 -47.75 -38.11 -104.25
N ARG A 298 -47.47 -39.26 -103.60
CA ARG A 298 -47.87 -40.59 -104.09
C ARG A 298 -49.38 -40.83 -103.99
N GLN A 299 -50.00 -40.46 -102.86
CA GLN A 299 -51.42 -40.70 -102.61
C GLN A 299 -52.32 -39.89 -103.56
N GLY A 300 -51.89 -38.69 -103.97
CA GLY A 300 -52.52 -37.91 -105.03
C GLY A 300 -52.60 -38.61 -106.39
N GLN A 301 -51.80 -39.66 -106.63
CA GLN A 301 -51.89 -40.49 -107.84
C GLN A 301 -52.70 -41.79 -107.64
N SER A 302 -53.00 -42.17 -106.39
CA SER A 302 -53.66 -43.45 -106.07
C SER A 302 -55.20 -43.35 -105.92
N SER A 303 -55.79 -42.17 -106.06
CA SER A 303 -57.20 -41.89 -105.70
C SER A 303 -58.27 -42.44 -106.67
N TYR A 304 -57.92 -43.37 -107.58
CA TYR A 304 -58.77 -43.77 -108.70
C TYR A 304 -59.52 -45.11 -108.57
N HIS A 305 -59.24 -45.96 -107.55
CA HIS A 305 -59.77 -47.33 -107.51
C HIS A 305 -60.61 -47.69 -106.27
N SER A 306 -61.92 -47.46 -106.43
CA SER A 306 -63.11 -48.25 -106.04
C SER A 306 -63.16 -49.05 -104.71
N SER A 307 -64.29 -48.84 -104.03
CA SER A 307 -64.88 -49.66 -102.95
C SER A 307 -65.32 -51.06 -103.40
N LEU A 308 -65.50 -51.97 -102.43
CA LEU A 308 -66.51 -53.07 -102.28
C LEU A 308 -66.20 -53.75 -100.92
N SER A 309 -67.10 -54.08 -99.97
CA SER A 309 -68.54 -54.36 -99.91
C SER A 309 -68.99 -55.71 -100.48
N SER A 310 -69.28 -56.69 -99.61
CA SER A 310 -70.67 -57.14 -99.35
C SER A 310 -70.79 -58.40 -98.47
N LEU A 311 -71.89 -58.45 -97.70
CA LEU A 311 -72.53 -59.62 -97.07
C LEU A 311 -73.57 -60.20 -98.06
N PRO A 312 -74.41 -61.21 -97.74
CA PRO A 312 -74.35 -62.25 -96.69
C PRO A 312 -74.43 -63.65 -97.40
N GLN A 313 -75.21 -64.70 -97.10
CA GLN A 313 -76.13 -65.07 -96.00
C GLN A 313 -76.39 -66.59 -95.96
N ASP A 314 -76.75 -67.11 -94.79
CA ASP A 314 -77.48 -68.38 -94.60
C ASP A 314 -78.39 -68.19 -93.36
N LYS A 315 -79.57 -68.83 -93.23
CA LYS A 315 -80.61 -68.33 -92.27
C LYS A 315 -81.06 -69.14 -91.05
N GLU A 316 -81.17 -70.48 -91.07
CA GLU A 316 -81.92 -71.19 -90.00
C GLU A 316 -81.06 -72.15 -89.14
N GLN A 317 -80.28 -73.06 -89.74
CA GLN A 317 -79.21 -73.75 -89.01
C GLN A 317 -78.19 -72.75 -88.45
N THR A 318 -77.97 -71.66 -89.20
CA THR A 318 -77.23 -70.48 -88.77
C THR A 318 -77.96 -69.63 -87.74
N GLN A 319 -79.29 -69.62 -87.62
CA GLN A 319 -79.97 -68.92 -86.51
C GLN A 319 -79.70 -69.61 -85.18
N ILE A 320 -79.73 -70.95 -85.12
CA ILE A 320 -79.35 -71.68 -83.90
C ILE A 320 -77.84 -71.54 -83.65
N SER A 321 -77.01 -71.58 -84.70
CA SER A 321 -75.58 -71.29 -84.58
C SER A 321 -75.28 -69.85 -84.15
N THR A 322 -76.04 -68.84 -84.60
CA THR A 322 -75.87 -67.45 -84.16
C THR A 322 -76.47 -67.20 -82.80
N LEU A 323 -77.53 -67.90 -82.38
CA LEU A 323 -78.01 -67.85 -81.00
C LEU A 323 -76.98 -68.44 -80.03
N ASN A 324 -76.40 -69.60 -80.34
CA ASN A 324 -75.31 -70.16 -79.54
C ASN A 324 -74.04 -69.30 -79.59
N LYS A 325 -73.68 -68.73 -80.76
CA LYS A 325 -72.57 -67.77 -80.84
C LYS A 325 -72.84 -66.53 -80.02
N VAL A 326 -74.02 -65.91 -80.14
CA VAL A 326 -74.45 -64.75 -79.34
C VAL A 326 -74.47 -65.08 -77.85
N LEU A 327 -74.84 -66.30 -77.46
CA LEU A 327 -74.79 -66.73 -76.05
C LEU A 327 -73.34 -66.83 -75.56
N VAL A 328 -72.44 -67.44 -76.34
CA VAL A 328 -70.99 -67.45 -76.05
C VAL A 328 -70.37 -66.04 -76.10
N GLU A 329 -70.82 -65.18 -77.01
CA GLU A 329 -70.45 -63.75 -77.09
C GLU A 329 -70.90 -63.02 -75.82
N ARG A 330 -72.09 -63.35 -75.28
CA ARG A 330 -72.64 -62.78 -74.05
C ARG A 330 -71.98 -63.33 -72.79
N GLU A 331 -71.59 -64.60 -72.76
CA GLU A 331 -70.76 -65.18 -71.70
C GLU A 331 -69.35 -64.57 -71.71
N LYS A 332 -68.77 -64.39 -72.90
CA LYS A 332 -67.51 -63.66 -73.08
C LYS A 332 -67.64 -62.20 -72.60
N GLN A 333 -68.69 -61.48 -73.02
CA GLN A 333 -68.96 -60.12 -72.55
C GLN A 333 -69.18 -60.05 -71.03
N LEU A 334 -69.85 -61.05 -70.43
CA LEU A 334 -69.98 -61.16 -68.97
C LEU A 334 -68.64 -61.39 -68.27
N LEU A 335 -67.76 -62.22 -68.84
CA LEU A 335 -66.41 -62.46 -68.31
C LEU A 335 -65.51 -61.22 -68.46
N GLU A 336 -65.62 -60.51 -69.58
CA GLU A 336 -64.90 -59.28 -69.90
C GLU A 336 -65.34 -58.13 -68.98
N VAL A 337 -66.65 -57.93 -68.81
CA VAL A 337 -67.22 -56.98 -67.83
C VAL A 337 -66.86 -57.36 -66.39
N LYS A 338 -66.83 -58.66 -66.05
CA LYS A 338 -66.37 -59.12 -64.73
C LYS A 338 -64.89 -58.79 -64.51
N THR A 339 -64.04 -59.01 -65.51
CA THR A 339 -62.60 -58.69 -65.44
C THR A 339 -62.41 -57.19 -65.25
N GLN A 340 -63.05 -56.36 -66.09
CA GLN A 340 -63.04 -54.90 -65.97
C GLN A 340 -63.54 -54.41 -64.60
N LEU A 341 -64.54 -55.08 -64.02
CA LEU A 341 -65.05 -54.72 -62.69
C LEU A 341 -64.11 -55.15 -61.55
N GLN A 342 -63.33 -56.23 -61.73
CA GLN A 342 -62.25 -56.61 -60.80
C GLN A 342 -61.05 -55.66 -60.92
N GLU A 343 -60.70 -55.23 -62.13
CA GLU A 343 -59.66 -54.23 -62.39
C GLU A 343 -60.05 -52.86 -61.79
N ALA A 344 -61.26 -52.38 -62.04
CA ALA A 344 -61.77 -51.13 -61.46
C ALA A 344 -61.88 -51.15 -59.92
N VAL A 345 -62.18 -52.32 -59.32
CA VAL A 345 -62.13 -52.47 -57.85
C VAL A 345 -60.68 -52.38 -57.35
N LYS A 346 -59.72 -53.02 -58.02
CA LYS A 346 -58.30 -52.95 -57.67
C LYS A 346 -57.74 -51.52 -57.82
N GLU A 347 -58.08 -50.82 -58.91
CA GLU A 347 -57.72 -49.41 -59.10
C GLU A 347 -58.32 -48.52 -58.00
N MET A 348 -59.56 -48.79 -57.57
CA MET A 348 -60.21 -48.08 -56.45
C MET A 348 -59.56 -48.38 -55.09
N GLU A 349 -59.09 -49.60 -54.85
CA GLU A 349 -58.31 -49.97 -53.66
C GLU A 349 -56.95 -49.25 -53.65
N GLU A 350 -56.22 -49.28 -54.77
CA GLU A 350 -54.93 -48.59 -54.94
C GLU A 350 -55.07 -47.05 -54.80
N ALA A 351 -56.12 -46.46 -55.36
CA ALA A 351 -56.45 -45.05 -55.16
C ALA A 351 -56.82 -44.73 -53.72
N THR A 352 -57.50 -45.64 -53.02
CA THR A 352 -57.85 -45.46 -51.59
C THR A 352 -56.61 -45.51 -50.70
N GLU A 353 -55.67 -46.42 -50.96
CA GLU A 353 -54.36 -46.43 -50.29
C GLU A 353 -53.59 -45.13 -50.55
N LEU A 354 -53.58 -44.64 -51.80
CA LEU A 354 -52.89 -43.40 -52.15
C LEU A 354 -53.49 -42.18 -51.41
N ILE A 355 -54.82 -42.10 -51.35
CA ILE A 355 -55.54 -41.08 -50.56
C ILE A 355 -55.24 -41.20 -49.06
N GLN A 356 -55.04 -42.42 -48.54
CA GLN A 356 -54.68 -42.62 -47.14
C GLN A 356 -53.23 -42.18 -46.85
N LYS A 357 -52.28 -42.47 -47.75
CA LYS A 357 -50.88 -42.00 -47.68
C LYS A 357 -50.82 -40.47 -47.75
N MET A 358 -51.46 -39.84 -48.74
CA MET A 358 -51.56 -38.38 -48.83
C MET A 358 -52.20 -37.72 -47.59
N LYS A 359 -53.05 -38.43 -46.84
CA LYS A 359 -53.58 -37.95 -45.54
C LYS A 359 -52.59 -38.09 -44.39
N THR A 360 -51.77 -39.14 -44.33
CA THR A 360 -50.70 -39.24 -43.31
C THR A 360 -49.63 -38.21 -43.56
N ASP A 361 -49.18 -38.09 -44.80
CA ASP A 361 -48.08 -37.19 -45.20
C ASP A 361 -48.47 -35.73 -44.91
N LYS A 362 -49.71 -35.35 -45.27
CA LYS A 362 -50.25 -34.03 -44.92
C LYS A 362 -50.30 -33.79 -43.41
N ASN A 363 -50.71 -34.75 -42.59
CA ASN A 363 -50.78 -34.57 -41.14
C ASN A 363 -49.39 -34.34 -40.52
N ASP A 364 -48.34 -34.95 -41.08
CA ASP A 364 -46.97 -34.74 -40.63
C ASP A 364 -46.36 -33.43 -41.19
N ASP A 365 -46.77 -32.97 -42.37
CA ASP A 365 -46.43 -31.62 -42.86
C ASP A 365 -47.14 -30.52 -42.06
N ASP A 366 -48.43 -30.68 -41.74
CA ASP A 366 -49.19 -29.78 -40.86
C ASP A 366 -48.52 -29.68 -39.47
N ARG A 367 -47.89 -30.76 -38.96
CA ARG A 367 -47.05 -30.75 -37.73
C ARG A 367 -45.76 -29.96 -37.92
N LYS A 368 -44.96 -30.25 -38.96
CA LYS A 368 -43.71 -29.52 -39.26
C LYS A 368 -43.97 -28.02 -39.38
N ILE A 369 -45.10 -27.61 -39.95
CA ILE A 369 -45.51 -26.21 -40.07
C ILE A 369 -45.76 -25.59 -38.69
N VAL A 370 -46.39 -26.30 -37.75
CA VAL A 370 -46.56 -25.83 -36.35
C VAL A 370 -45.21 -25.69 -35.64
N ASP A 371 -44.33 -26.69 -35.76
CA ASP A 371 -43.00 -26.67 -35.14
C ASP A 371 -42.13 -25.52 -35.69
N LEU A 372 -42.16 -25.29 -37.00
CA LEU A 372 -41.50 -24.15 -37.65
C LEU A 372 -42.09 -22.80 -37.23
N LEU A 373 -43.42 -22.70 -37.02
CA LEU A 373 -44.06 -21.48 -36.53
C LEU A 373 -43.71 -21.20 -35.06
N GLU A 374 -43.55 -22.23 -34.23
CA GLU A 374 -43.11 -22.09 -32.84
C GLU A 374 -41.62 -21.71 -32.75
N SER A 375 -40.75 -22.36 -33.53
CA SER A 375 -39.35 -21.97 -33.68
C SER A 375 -39.19 -20.53 -34.18
N THR A 376 -39.94 -20.14 -35.23
CA THR A 376 -39.97 -18.76 -35.74
C THR A 376 -40.46 -17.76 -34.69
N ARG A 377 -41.44 -18.14 -33.86
CA ARG A 377 -41.92 -17.32 -32.74
C ARG A 377 -40.83 -17.14 -31.67
N GLU A 378 -40.07 -18.17 -31.36
CA GLU A 378 -38.99 -18.09 -30.35
C GLU A 378 -37.79 -17.27 -30.86
N LEU A 379 -37.34 -17.52 -32.09
CA LEU A 379 -36.32 -16.68 -32.75
C LEU A 379 -36.74 -15.20 -32.77
N LYS A 380 -38.03 -14.91 -32.97
CA LYS A 380 -38.55 -13.54 -32.92
C LYS A 380 -38.56 -12.94 -31.51
N LYS A 381 -38.76 -13.72 -30.44
CA LYS A 381 -38.56 -13.26 -29.05
C LYS A 381 -37.09 -12.94 -28.79
N GLN A 382 -36.19 -13.85 -29.17
CA GLN A 382 -34.75 -13.68 -28.99
C GLN A 382 -34.25 -12.43 -29.73
N LEU A 383 -34.68 -12.24 -30.99
CA LEU A 383 -34.39 -11.04 -31.77
C LEU A 383 -34.84 -9.76 -31.04
N ASN A 384 -36.07 -9.72 -30.52
CA ASN A 384 -36.56 -8.57 -29.74
C ASN A 384 -35.69 -8.30 -28.50
N VAL A 385 -35.36 -9.33 -27.71
CA VAL A 385 -34.51 -9.18 -26.51
C VAL A 385 -33.09 -8.70 -26.87
N THR A 386 -32.52 -9.17 -27.98
CA THR A 386 -31.24 -8.63 -28.47
C THR A 386 -31.35 -7.20 -28.98
N HIS A 387 -32.49 -6.81 -29.55
CA HIS A 387 -32.74 -5.45 -30.02
C HIS A 387 -32.88 -4.45 -28.87
N GLU A 388 -33.68 -4.81 -27.84
CA GLU A 388 -33.80 -4.05 -26.59
C GLU A 388 -32.43 -3.85 -25.94
N ARG A 389 -31.65 -4.93 -25.76
CA ARG A 389 -30.29 -4.84 -25.20
C ARG A 389 -29.32 -4.02 -26.05
N CYS A 390 -29.45 -4.04 -27.38
CA CYS A 390 -28.65 -3.18 -28.25
C CYS A 390 -29.06 -1.70 -28.14
N GLN A 391 -30.35 -1.42 -27.92
CA GLN A 391 -30.81 -0.05 -27.62
C GLN A 391 -30.26 0.43 -26.27
N ASP A 392 -30.36 -0.38 -25.20
CA ASP A 392 -29.81 -0.04 -23.88
C ASP A 392 -28.31 0.34 -23.96
N LEU A 393 -27.52 -0.51 -24.62
CA LEU A 393 -26.08 -0.28 -24.84
C LEU A 393 -25.81 0.97 -25.69
N GLN A 394 -26.68 1.30 -26.64
CA GLN A 394 -26.57 2.53 -27.43
C GLN A 394 -26.93 3.77 -26.58
N GLU A 395 -27.94 3.69 -25.71
CA GLU A 395 -28.30 4.77 -24.78
C GLU A 395 -27.19 5.01 -23.73
N GLU A 396 -26.62 3.95 -23.16
CA GLU A 396 -25.41 4.02 -22.31
C GLU A 396 -24.23 4.66 -23.04
N LEU A 397 -23.95 4.25 -24.28
CA LEU A 397 -22.86 4.79 -25.08
C LEU A 397 -23.04 6.30 -25.35
N THR A 398 -24.24 6.75 -25.75
CA THR A 398 -24.45 8.21 -25.91
C THR A 398 -24.39 8.98 -24.59
N CYS A 399 -24.64 8.33 -23.45
CA CYS A 399 -24.44 8.94 -22.13
C CYS A 399 -22.95 9.06 -21.79
N ALA A 400 -22.14 8.07 -22.14
CA ALA A 400 -20.68 8.11 -22.02
C ALA A 400 -20.06 9.16 -22.95
N GLU A 401 -20.51 9.27 -24.21
CA GLU A 401 -20.08 10.34 -25.14
C GLU A 401 -20.36 11.73 -24.58
N LYS A 402 -21.58 11.98 -24.06
CA LYS A 402 -21.95 13.26 -23.41
C LYS A 402 -21.16 13.54 -22.13
N LEU A 403 -20.65 12.51 -21.45
CA LEU A 403 -19.74 12.67 -20.30
C LEU A 403 -18.34 13.06 -20.76
N ILE A 404 -17.83 12.39 -21.80
CA ILE A 404 -16.53 12.67 -22.42
C ILE A 404 -16.52 14.09 -22.98
N GLU A 405 -17.54 14.49 -23.75
CA GLU A 405 -17.67 15.85 -24.30
C GLU A 405 -17.60 16.93 -23.20
N LYS A 406 -18.31 16.72 -22.07
CA LYS A 406 -18.24 17.61 -20.91
C LYS A 406 -16.83 17.67 -20.33
N LYS A 407 -16.15 16.52 -20.14
CA LYS A 407 -14.78 16.48 -19.61
C LYS A 407 -13.78 17.12 -20.56
N ASP A 408 -13.96 16.96 -21.86
CA ASP A 408 -13.18 17.60 -22.90
C ASP A 408 -13.34 19.13 -22.85
N ASN A 409 -14.55 19.61 -22.55
CA ASN A 409 -14.84 21.03 -22.39
C ASN A 409 -14.34 21.59 -21.04
N ASP A 410 -14.43 20.84 -19.94
CA ASP A 410 -13.76 21.16 -18.67
C ASP A 410 -12.24 21.34 -18.90
N ILE A 411 -11.62 20.40 -19.62
CA ILE A 411 -10.18 20.41 -19.94
C ILE A 411 -9.83 21.60 -20.83
N LYS A 412 -10.64 21.94 -21.85
CA LYS A 412 -10.45 23.15 -22.67
C LYS A 412 -10.54 24.42 -21.83
N GLU A 413 -11.49 24.51 -20.90
CA GLU A 413 -11.63 25.68 -20.02
C GLU A 413 -10.43 25.81 -19.06
N ILE A 414 -9.95 24.70 -18.48
CA ILE A 414 -8.75 24.65 -17.63
C ILE A 414 -7.50 25.03 -18.45
N LEU A 415 -7.37 24.51 -19.67
CA LEU A 415 -6.26 24.81 -20.57
C LEU A 415 -6.25 26.30 -20.96
N ASP A 416 -7.41 26.89 -21.23
CA ASP A 416 -7.51 28.31 -21.59
C ASP A 416 -7.40 29.24 -20.37
N LYS A 417 -7.77 28.79 -19.16
CA LYS A 417 -7.36 29.41 -17.90
C LYS A 417 -5.84 29.41 -17.80
N LEU A 418 -5.19 28.25 -17.83
CA LEU A 418 -3.73 28.12 -17.77
C LEU A 418 -2.98 28.98 -18.82
N LYS A 419 -3.52 29.17 -20.03
CA LYS A 419 -2.96 30.06 -21.07
C LYS A 419 -3.08 31.56 -20.77
N ARG A 420 -4.15 31.99 -20.08
CA ARG A 420 -4.37 33.38 -19.63
C ARG A 420 -3.56 33.62 -18.36
N ASP A 421 -3.81 32.79 -17.37
CA ASP A 421 -3.34 32.90 -15.99
C ASP A 421 -1.81 32.70 -15.94
N GLY A 422 -1.27 31.76 -16.72
CA GLY A 422 0.18 31.58 -16.92
C GLY A 422 0.92 32.77 -17.58
N ARG A 423 0.22 33.87 -17.91
CA ARG A 423 0.81 35.15 -18.32
C ARG A 423 0.58 36.28 -17.31
N SER A 424 -0.49 36.26 -16.50
CA SER A 424 -0.68 37.19 -15.38
C SER A 424 0.12 36.77 -14.16
N ASP A 425 -0.03 35.51 -13.73
CA ASP A 425 0.35 35.04 -12.40
C ASP A 425 1.87 35.14 -12.19
N LEU A 426 2.67 34.92 -13.23
CA LEU A 426 4.12 35.11 -13.15
C LEU A 426 4.49 36.59 -12.96
N SER A 427 3.76 37.52 -13.58
CA SER A 427 3.96 38.96 -13.37
C SER A 427 3.51 39.37 -11.96
N ASP A 428 2.33 38.96 -11.56
CA ASP A 428 1.71 39.35 -10.29
C ASP A 428 2.45 38.74 -9.09
N CYS A 429 2.91 37.49 -9.19
CA CYS A 429 3.80 36.89 -8.20
C CYS A 429 5.18 37.57 -8.16
N LEU A 430 5.74 37.99 -9.30
CA LEU A 430 7.00 38.75 -9.30
C LEU A 430 6.85 40.12 -8.64
N GLU A 431 5.75 40.82 -8.88
CA GLU A 431 5.45 42.11 -8.23
C GLU A 431 5.19 41.94 -6.73
N GLN A 432 4.43 40.93 -6.31
CA GLN A 432 4.25 40.58 -4.89
C GLN A 432 5.58 40.21 -4.22
N ILE A 433 6.43 39.41 -4.87
CA ILE A 433 7.78 39.08 -4.37
C ILE A 433 8.65 40.34 -4.25
N GLN A 434 8.52 41.29 -5.18
CA GLN A 434 9.24 42.57 -5.14
C GLN A 434 8.71 43.47 -4.00
N GLN A 435 7.39 43.51 -3.77
CA GLN A 435 6.76 44.23 -2.66
C GLN A 435 7.17 43.65 -1.30
N LEU A 436 7.14 42.33 -1.13
CA LEU A 436 7.59 41.63 0.08
C LEU A 436 9.09 41.83 0.35
N LYS A 437 9.94 41.80 -0.69
CA LYS A 437 11.36 42.17 -0.58
C LYS A 437 11.54 43.65 -0.18
N GLY A 438 10.63 44.53 -0.61
CA GLY A 438 10.56 45.92 -0.15
C GLY A 438 10.22 46.04 1.34
N GLN A 439 9.18 45.34 1.80
CA GLN A 439 8.76 45.31 3.21
C GLN A 439 9.85 44.74 4.13
N ASN A 440 10.48 43.62 3.76
CA ASN A 440 11.60 43.05 4.52
C ASN A 440 12.75 44.06 4.69
N ARG A 441 13.12 44.82 3.66
CA ARG A 441 14.14 45.88 3.75
C ARG A 441 13.73 47.07 4.64
N VAL A 442 12.44 47.26 4.88
CA VAL A 442 11.93 48.26 5.85
C VAL A 442 11.96 47.70 7.26
N HIS A 443 11.50 46.46 7.46
CA HIS A 443 11.56 45.78 8.76
C HIS A 443 12.98 45.55 9.24
N GLU A 444 13.92 45.18 8.37
CA GLU A 444 15.35 45.07 8.67
C GLU A 444 15.93 46.41 9.17
N LYS A 445 15.58 47.53 8.53
CA LYS A 445 15.95 48.88 9.01
C LYS A 445 15.31 49.23 10.36
N GLN A 446 14.06 48.84 10.58
CA GLN A 446 13.36 49.02 11.86
C GLN A 446 14.02 48.21 12.99
N ILE A 447 14.37 46.95 12.72
CA ILE A 447 15.13 46.09 13.64
C ILE A 447 16.51 46.70 13.94
N MET A 448 17.23 47.17 12.92
CA MET A 448 18.50 47.89 13.11
C MET A 448 18.34 49.17 13.94
N SER A 449 17.23 49.91 13.83
CA SER A 449 16.98 51.07 14.69
C SER A 449 16.60 50.67 16.12
N LEU A 450 15.80 49.60 16.28
CA LEU A 450 15.39 49.08 17.59
C LEU A 450 16.59 48.55 18.37
N VAL A 451 17.45 47.74 17.75
CA VAL A 451 18.72 47.28 18.36
C VAL A 451 19.61 48.47 18.76
N LYS A 452 19.69 49.52 17.93
CA LYS A 452 20.44 50.75 18.29
C LYS A 452 19.81 51.51 19.47
N THR A 453 18.48 51.46 19.66
CA THR A 453 17.84 52.03 20.86
C THR A 453 17.97 51.13 22.08
N THR A 454 17.88 49.80 21.92
CA THR A 454 18.08 48.82 23.00
C THR A 454 19.50 48.90 23.55
N ASN A 455 20.52 48.95 22.69
CA ASN A 455 21.90 49.08 23.14
C ASN A 455 22.13 50.40 23.91
N LYS A 456 21.60 51.53 23.42
CA LYS A 456 21.65 52.81 24.15
C LYS A 456 20.90 52.79 25.49
N LEU A 457 19.80 52.03 25.56
CA LEU A 457 19.06 51.86 26.80
C LEU A 457 19.86 50.98 27.78
N GLN A 458 20.51 49.92 27.29
CA GLN A 458 21.43 49.10 28.07
C GLN A 458 22.60 49.93 28.59
N ASP A 459 23.29 50.70 27.74
CA ASP A 459 24.36 51.65 28.13
C ASP A 459 23.90 52.59 29.26
N SER A 460 22.61 53.00 29.23
CA SER A 460 22.00 53.86 30.25
C SER A 460 21.66 53.09 31.54
N CYS A 461 21.12 51.87 31.45
CA CYS A 461 20.88 50.98 32.58
C CYS A 461 22.20 50.65 33.30
N ASP A 462 23.21 50.23 32.55
CA ASP A 462 24.59 50.03 32.97
C ASP A 462 25.17 51.25 33.72
N GLN A 463 24.80 52.48 33.31
CA GLN A 463 25.23 53.70 33.98
C GLN A 463 24.44 53.95 35.28
N TYR A 464 23.12 53.73 35.29
CA TYR A 464 22.28 53.85 36.48
C TYR A 464 22.57 52.77 37.53
N GLU A 465 22.93 51.56 37.13
CA GLU A 465 23.41 50.50 38.04
C GLU A 465 24.70 50.94 38.72
N LYS A 466 25.69 51.42 37.96
CA LYS A 466 26.95 51.95 38.52
C LYS A 466 26.73 53.19 39.42
N GLU A 467 25.76 54.05 39.14
CA GLU A 467 25.38 55.14 40.06
C GLU A 467 24.66 54.63 41.31
N ASN A 468 23.77 53.62 41.19
CA ASN A 468 23.12 52.99 42.34
C ASN A 468 24.11 52.23 43.24
N GLU A 469 25.08 51.50 42.67
CA GLU A 469 26.17 50.87 43.42
C GLU A 469 27.01 51.92 44.16
N ALA A 470 27.39 53.00 43.48
CA ALA A 470 28.14 54.10 44.09
C ALA A 470 27.33 54.81 45.20
N LEU A 471 26.01 54.94 45.07
CA LEU A 471 25.13 55.49 46.09
C LEU A 471 24.95 54.53 47.28
N ARG A 472 24.76 53.23 47.04
CA ARG A 472 24.69 52.21 48.10
C ARG A 472 25.99 52.15 48.91
N HIS A 473 27.13 52.04 48.22
CA HIS A 473 28.47 52.06 48.83
C HIS A 473 28.79 53.40 49.53
N LYS A 474 28.12 54.51 49.17
CA LYS A 474 28.20 55.78 49.90
C LYS A 474 27.30 55.80 51.14
N MET A 475 26.07 55.28 51.08
CA MET A 475 25.18 55.14 52.25
C MET A 475 25.79 54.21 53.30
N ASP A 476 26.33 53.07 52.86
CA ASP A 476 27.02 52.08 53.68
C ASP A 476 28.22 52.71 54.42
N LYS A 477 29.02 53.51 53.71
CA LYS A 477 30.10 54.34 54.29
C LYS A 477 29.64 55.53 55.13
N MET A 478 28.34 55.82 55.18
CA MET A 478 27.75 56.88 56.00
C MET A 478 26.84 56.33 57.12
N GLY A 479 26.66 55.01 57.23
CA GLY A 479 25.91 54.36 58.31
C GLY A 479 24.40 54.62 58.29
N ILE A 480 23.81 54.93 57.13
CA ILE A 480 22.39 55.28 57.02
C ILE A 480 21.56 54.03 56.68
N SER A 481 20.57 53.71 57.53
CA SER A 481 19.71 52.53 57.37
C SER A 481 18.76 52.64 56.16
N SER A 482 18.32 51.51 55.62
CA SER A 482 17.71 51.39 54.28
C SER A 482 16.21 51.75 54.17
N GLU A 483 15.59 52.28 55.23
CA GLU A 483 14.12 52.42 55.32
C GLU A 483 13.59 53.88 55.14
N GLU A 484 14.46 54.90 55.02
CA GLU A 484 14.02 56.30 54.91
C GLU A 484 13.77 56.70 53.43
N ILE A 485 12.57 57.21 53.14
CA ILE A 485 12.15 57.61 51.78
C ILE A 485 12.81 58.95 51.40
N VAL A 486 14.02 58.86 50.85
CA VAL A 486 14.76 60.00 50.30
C VAL A 486 14.00 60.62 49.13
N SER A 487 13.36 61.77 49.36
CA SER A 487 12.64 62.51 48.33
C SER A 487 13.62 63.09 47.30
N THR A 488 13.63 62.53 46.09
CA THR A 488 14.61 62.85 45.03
C THR A 488 14.39 64.20 44.33
N SER A 489 13.29 64.89 44.63
CA SER A 489 12.89 66.19 44.08
C SER A 489 13.72 67.38 44.63
N GLY A 490 15.02 67.38 44.31
CA GLY A 490 15.95 68.46 44.65
C GLY A 490 17.41 68.05 44.42
N LEU A 491 17.74 66.79 44.75
CA LEU A 491 19.10 66.25 44.73
C LEU A 491 19.82 66.43 43.38
N SER A 492 19.16 66.35 42.23
CA SER A 492 19.84 66.58 40.94
C SER A 492 20.30 68.03 40.72
N ALA A 493 19.61 69.01 41.32
CA ALA A 493 20.01 70.41 41.26
C ALA A 493 21.18 70.68 42.23
N GLU A 494 21.07 70.18 43.46
CA GLU A 494 22.10 70.29 44.49
C GLU A 494 23.39 69.54 44.11
N GLN A 495 23.28 68.32 43.57
CA GLN A 495 24.39 67.55 43.04
C GLN A 495 25.04 68.25 41.82
N LYS A 496 24.27 69.00 41.00
CA LYS A 496 24.84 69.87 39.95
C LYS A 496 25.55 71.10 40.51
N GLN A 497 25.05 71.69 41.59
CA GLN A 497 25.71 72.80 42.27
C GLN A 497 27.01 72.33 42.94
N MET A 498 26.97 71.24 43.72
CA MET A 498 28.15 70.61 44.28
C MET A 498 29.16 70.15 43.21
N ARG A 499 28.72 69.66 42.04
CA ARG A 499 29.65 69.36 40.92
C ARG A 499 30.34 70.62 40.38
N LYS A 500 29.67 71.78 40.33
CA LYS A 500 30.30 73.07 39.96
C LYS A 500 31.26 73.55 41.05
N GLU A 501 30.90 73.38 42.31
CA GLU A 501 31.68 73.80 43.47
C GLU A 501 32.93 72.94 43.69
N VAL A 502 32.82 71.63 43.46
CA VAL A 502 33.98 70.72 43.34
C VAL A 502 34.85 71.06 42.14
N LEU A 503 34.29 71.59 41.04
CA LEU A 503 35.08 72.06 39.89
C LEU A 503 35.81 73.38 40.16
N SER A 504 35.21 74.34 40.88
CA SER A 504 35.92 75.56 41.31
C SER A 504 36.97 75.26 42.38
N LEU A 505 36.65 74.40 43.36
CA LEU A 505 37.62 73.93 44.36
C LEU A 505 38.76 73.12 43.71
N LYS A 506 38.50 72.29 42.70
CA LYS A 506 39.58 71.62 41.94
C LYS A 506 40.48 72.62 41.23
N LYS A 507 39.94 73.63 40.56
CA LYS A 507 40.75 74.70 39.95
C LYS A 507 41.54 75.51 40.97
N LEU A 508 40.97 75.76 42.15
CA LEU A 508 41.69 76.41 43.24
C LEU A 508 42.80 75.51 43.82
N VAL A 509 42.58 74.20 43.88
CA VAL A 509 43.63 73.23 44.24
C VAL A 509 44.72 73.17 43.16
N GLU A 510 44.37 73.12 41.87
CA GLU A 510 45.33 73.20 40.76
C GLU A 510 46.18 74.48 40.85
N GLN A 511 45.55 75.64 41.08
CA GLN A 511 46.24 76.92 41.29
C GLN A 511 47.13 76.91 42.56
N LEU A 512 46.64 76.40 43.69
CA LEU A 512 47.44 76.28 44.91
C LEU A 512 48.56 75.24 44.77
N GLU A 513 48.41 74.22 43.90
CA GLU A 513 49.45 73.27 43.58
C GLU A 513 50.49 73.84 42.61
N GLU A 514 50.09 74.68 41.65
CA GLU A 514 50.99 75.50 40.83
C GLU A 514 51.76 76.52 41.68
N GLU A 515 51.10 77.27 42.56
CA GLU A 515 51.75 78.18 43.52
C GLU A 515 52.70 77.42 44.46
N LYS A 516 52.31 76.25 44.96
CA LYS A 516 53.16 75.35 45.77
C LYS A 516 54.31 74.76 44.95
N LEU A 517 54.16 74.56 43.64
CA LEU A 517 55.24 74.14 42.75
C LEU A 517 56.21 75.31 42.51
N GLU A 518 55.70 76.51 42.27
CA GLU A 518 56.50 77.72 42.07
C GLU A 518 57.21 78.12 43.37
N LEU A 519 56.54 78.02 44.53
CA LEU A 519 57.14 78.17 45.86
C LEU A 519 58.14 77.05 46.15
N LYS A 520 57.88 75.80 45.75
CA LYS A 520 58.91 74.74 45.79
C LYS A 520 60.10 75.06 44.89
N MET A 521 59.91 75.62 43.70
CA MET A 521 61.00 76.01 42.80
C MET A 521 61.78 77.21 43.35
N LYS A 522 61.10 78.21 43.93
CA LYS A 522 61.69 79.34 44.67
C LYS A 522 62.49 78.81 45.87
N LEU A 523 61.91 77.94 46.69
CA LEU A 523 62.57 77.28 47.82
C LEU A 523 63.75 76.42 47.36
N HIS A 524 63.65 75.67 46.26
CA HIS A 524 64.73 74.81 45.77
C HIS A 524 65.86 75.62 45.11
N LYS A 525 65.54 76.79 44.53
CA LYS A 525 66.51 77.80 44.06
C LYS A 525 67.20 78.48 45.24
N GLN A 526 66.44 78.86 46.27
CA GLN A 526 66.96 79.47 47.51
C GLN A 526 67.78 78.47 48.34
N LYS A 527 67.37 77.20 48.40
CA LYS A 527 68.12 76.10 49.03
C LYS A 527 69.36 75.73 48.22
N ARG A 528 69.32 75.78 46.89
CA ARG A 528 70.51 75.68 46.02
C ARG A 528 71.47 76.87 46.18
N LEU A 529 70.98 78.03 46.58
CA LEU A 529 71.80 79.19 47.00
C LEU A 529 72.27 79.10 48.47
N SER A 530 71.59 78.33 49.32
CA SER A 530 71.87 78.17 50.76
C SER A 530 72.70 76.93 51.11
N VAL A 531 72.85 75.98 50.18
CA VAL A 531 73.73 74.79 50.35
C VAL A 531 75.23 75.15 50.29
N GLN A 532 75.58 76.40 50.00
CA GLN A 532 76.88 76.99 50.39
C GLN A 532 76.84 77.57 51.81
N SER A 533 76.46 76.79 52.84
CA SER A 533 76.91 76.95 54.25
C SER A 533 76.43 75.81 55.18
N GLN A 534 77.39 75.17 55.86
CA GLN A 534 77.37 74.49 57.17
C GLN A 534 76.16 73.66 57.67
N GLU A 535 76.45 72.35 57.85
CA GLU A 535 76.28 71.56 59.09
C GLU A 535 74.86 71.17 59.64
N THR A 536 74.86 70.40 60.74
CA THR A 536 73.79 69.51 61.26
C THR A 536 73.22 70.01 62.62
N PRO A 537 72.29 69.36 63.39
CA PRO A 537 71.55 68.09 63.21
C PRO A 537 70.03 68.09 63.63
N LYS A 538 69.38 66.91 63.52
CA LYS A 538 68.22 66.31 64.27
C LYS A 538 67.20 67.16 65.08
N SER A 539 65.91 66.79 64.97
CA SER A 539 64.92 66.85 66.08
C SER A 539 63.68 65.94 65.85
N ASP A 540 63.21 65.23 66.88
CA ASP A 540 62.01 64.37 66.87
C ASP A 540 60.71 65.11 67.26
N SER A 541 59.53 64.51 67.02
CA SER A 541 58.34 64.70 67.89
C SER A 541 57.23 63.66 67.65
N ASN A 542 56.86 62.92 68.72
CA ASN A 542 55.69 62.02 68.75
C ASN A 542 54.50 62.72 69.42
N LYS A 543 53.27 62.52 68.89
CA LYS A 543 52.00 62.62 69.66
C LYS A 543 50.91 61.75 69.04
N THR A 544 50.61 60.59 69.63
CA THR A 544 49.37 59.84 69.35
C THR A 544 49.01 58.93 70.53
N GLN A 545 48.14 59.40 71.43
CA GLN A 545 47.52 58.59 72.49
C GLN A 545 46.24 59.31 72.92
N ASP A 546 45.08 58.66 72.70
CA ASP A 546 43.76 58.95 73.32
C ASP A 546 42.61 58.13 72.65
N GLN A 547 42.79 57.59 71.44
CA GLN A 547 41.71 56.88 70.72
C GLN A 547 41.47 55.40 71.14
N ASP A 548 42.42 54.76 71.82
CA ASP A 548 42.41 53.31 72.09
C ASP A 548 41.28 52.86 73.05
N GLY A 549 40.85 53.72 73.97
CA GLY A 549 39.75 53.42 74.91
C GLY A 549 38.38 53.31 74.23
N SER A 550 38.12 54.13 73.21
CA SER A 550 36.85 54.11 72.47
C SER A 550 36.73 52.84 71.61
N MET A 551 37.79 52.51 70.87
CA MET A 551 37.84 51.34 69.99
C MET A 551 37.60 50.03 70.76
N LYS A 552 38.20 49.87 71.96
CA LYS A 552 38.02 48.66 72.78
C LYS A 552 36.60 48.48 73.27
N ASN A 553 35.91 49.56 73.65
CA ASN A 553 34.50 49.49 74.05
C ASN A 553 33.60 49.17 72.85
N GLN A 554 33.86 49.75 71.67
CA GLN A 554 33.09 49.49 70.46
C GLN A 554 33.28 48.04 69.95
N ILE A 555 34.52 47.52 69.97
CA ILE A 555 34.81 46.11 69.68
C ILE A 555 34.07 45.18 70.66
N LYS A 556 34.04 45.51 71.95
CA LYS A 556 33.35 44.70 72.95
C LYS A 556 31.82 44.68 72.73
N SER A 557 31.23 45.83 72.44
CA SER A 557 29.81 45.93 72.09
C SER A 557 29.46 45.11 70.83
N LEU A 558 30.33 45.14 69.81
CA LEU A 558 30.15 44.33 68.59
C LEU A 558 30.28 42.83 68.84
N VAL A 559 31.11 42.39 69.80
CA VAL A 559 31.20 40.98 70.21
C VAL A 559 29.93 40.54 70.95
N GLU A 560 29.46 41.34 71.91
CA GLU A 560 28.22 41.08 72.67
C GLU A 560 26.98 41.05 71.73
N GLU A 561 26.93 41.94 70.73
CA GLU A 561 25.91 41.94 69.67
C GLU A 561 26.01 40.71 68.75
N ASN A 562 27.22 40.30 68.36
CA ASN A 562 27.44 39.09 67.57
C ASN A 562 27.03 37.81 68.33
N GLU A 563 27.20 37.75 69.65
CA GLU A 563 26.70 36.64 70.47
C GLU A 563 25.18 36.66 70.64
N ALA A 564 24.55 37.84 70.67
CA ALA A 564 23.10 37.96 70.67
C ALA A 564 22.51 37.51 69.33
N LEU A 565 23.10 37.93 68.21
CA LEU A 565 22.70 37.51 66.85
C LEU A 565 22.86 36.00 66.65
N ARG A 566 23.95 35.38 67.16
CA ARG A 566 24.12 33.91 67.13
C ARG A 566 23.06 33.18 67.94
N ARG A 567 22.69 33.69 69.12
CA ARG A 567 21.60 33.13 69.94
C ARG A 567 20.25 33.23 69.23
N GLY A 568 19.88 34.41 68.73
CA GLY A 568 18.65 34.60 67.95
C GLY A 568 18.61 33.74 66.68
N MET A 569 19.73 33.55 65.99
CA MET A 569 19.78 32.65 64.83
C MET A 569 19.59 31.17 65.21
N HIS A 570 20.11 30.72 66.35
CA HIS A 570 19.82 29.37 66.87
C HIS A 570 18.35 29.22 67.29
N GLU A 571 17.77 30.18 68.01
CA GLU A 571 16.35 30.17 68.39
C GLU A 571 15.43 30.14 67.15
N ILE A 572 15.78 30.84 66.07
CA ILE A 572 15.08 30.80 64.78
C ILE A 572 15.24 29.44 64.10
N LEU A 573 16.44 28.84 64.10
CA LEU A 573 16.67 27.51 63.53
C LEU A 573 15.91 26.42 64.28
N ASP A 574 15.88 26.45 65.61
CA ASP A 574 15.12 25.50 66.43
C ASP A 574 13.60 25.71 66.28
N SER A 575 13.14 26.96 66.14
CA SER A 575 11.76 27.30 65.79
C SER A 575 11.36 26.83 64.37
N LEU A 576 12.31 26.72 63.44
CA LEU A 576 12.09 26.18 62.10
C LEU A 576 12.15 24.65 62.06
N ASN A 577 13.00 24.03 62.90
CA ASN A 577 13.09 22.56 63.01
C ASN A 577 11.87 21.98 63.73
N THR A 578 11.44 22.57 64.84
CA THR A 578 10.17 22.21 65.51
C THR A 578 8.97 22.34 64.57
N ARG A 579 8.85 23.45 63.82
CA ARG A 579 7.82 23.61 62.77
C ARG A 579 7.92 22.60 61.60
N LYS A 580 9.08 22.03 61.33
CA LYS A 580 9.22 20.92 60.37
C LYS A 580 8.73 19.61 60.98
N GLU A 581 9.11 19.31 62.22
CA GLU A 581 8.67 18.12 62.93
C GLU A 581 7.14 18.06 63.11
N GLU A 582 6.53 19.18 63.50
CA GLU A 582 5.06 19.32 63.58
C GLU A 582 4.39 19.00 62.24
N LYS A 583 4.92 19.53 61.14
CA LYS A 583 4.40 19.26 59.79
C LYS A 583 4.56 17.80 59.36
N THR A 584 5.63 17.12 59.78
CA THR A 584 5.79 15.67 59.52
C THR A 584 4.91 14.79 60.42
N LYS A 585 4.46 15.29 61.59
CA LYS A 585 3.58 14.56 62.52
C LYS A 585 2.08 14.78 62.22
N GLY A 586 1.73 15.79 61.42
CA GLY A 586 0.36 16.08 60.98
C GLY A 586 -0.08 15.39 59.68
N CYS A 587 0.61 14.34 59.24
CA CYS A 587 0.31 13.63 57.99
C CYS A 587 0.53 12.11 58.10
N LEU A 588 -0.10 11.51 59.13
CA LEU A 588 -0.30 10.07 59.34
C LEU A 588 -1.71 9.86 59.93
#